data_AF-A0A3A8K9D6-F1
#
_entry.id   AF-A0A3A8K9D6-F1
#
_cell.length_a   1.000
_cell.length_b   1.000
_cell.length_c   1.000
_cell.angle_alpha   90.00
_cell.angle_beta   90.00
_cell.angle_gamma   90.00
#
_symmetry.space_group_name_H-M   'P 1'
#
loop_
_entity.id
_entity.type
_entity.pdbx_description
1 polymer ?
#
loop_
_entity_poly.entity_id
_entity_poly.type
_entity_poly.pdbx_seq_one_letter_code
_entity_poly.pdbx_strand_id
1 'polypeptide(L)'
;MRFRLTLTTIVCATGMLAGIVGCTGKVEPAPATATPPGTSSPPIVTPPGRPQTPADAGTSTGADGGVATDGGGTPTDPVDPPPTEPQEPEPPPPAESQYTRVLWVSPSGNDSAAGTEGLPLRTVARALSLVKPGEAVFLLSGTWREHVQLTERQGTAAKPLTLRAAPGATAILKGGSIGETALVDVSGAYWNIQGLTVDVGGESTFAVMWRGAGAHHGVLKDSILKNGTEGAGAYVTDKAHDVLIENNDISHFDQGDVDSHGVAVQTSASNVVVRGNDIHHNSGDGVQCLGPEGGATNPGTPFDNLLVENNQLHDNRENGADIKTCTRVTLRGNTVYNHRAVSTSAGEGILVHMSPSDVTLEDNVFYANARAIQIGGNREGAPPTRVILRRNVIHDGLGAADGEEGTGIRIDASVDVKVQHNTVWNLSGACLIFGAGSNGSSQGLDVRNNIFAGCGIAARGGSGRSGAVVDGNLYYRSGGAVAFNLDGAAVSLADWRSEAGLDKRSQERAPAFVDTGADDYQLAAQSPAREAGLSLGLPFCGSAPDQGAFESGCP
;
A
#
# COMPACT_ATOMS: atom_id res chain seq x y z
N MET A 1 4.94 -44.69 -7.73
CA MET A 1 4.06 -44.01 -8.71
C MET A 1 4.43 -42.53 -8.69
N ARG A 2 5.07 -42.04 -9.76
CA ARG A 2 5.47 -40.63 -9.92
C ARG A 2 4.40 -39.95 -10.76
N PHE A 3 3.65 -39.02 -10.20
CA PHE A 3 2.82 -38.11 -10.98
C PHE A 3 3.70 -36.94 -11.41
N ARG A 4 4.04 -36.88 -12.69
CA ARG A 4 4.57 -35.68 -13.34
C ARG A 4 3.36 -34.84 -13.73
N LEU A 5 3.23 -33.64 -13.16
CA LEU A 5 2.34 -32.62 -13.72
C LEU A 5 3.04 -32.03 -14.96
N THR A 6 2.30 -31.96 -16.06
CA THR A 6 2.75 -31.42 -17.33
C THR A 6 2.92 -29.91 -17.23
N LEU A 7 4.17 -29.45 -17.38
CA LEU A 7 4.51 -28.06 -17.65
C LEU A 7 3.83 -27.66 -18.96
N THR A 8 2.89 -26.73 -18.93
CA THR A 8 2.34 -26.14 -20.15
C THR A 8 3.20 -24.94 -20.48
N THR A 9 4.14 -25.14 -21.40
CA THR A 9 4.88 -24.07 -22.08
C THR A 9 3.89 -23.13 -22.76
N ILE A 10 3.84 -21.87 -22.31
CA ILE A 10 3.15 -20.77 -22.99
C ILE A 10 4.01 -20.39 -24.19
N VAL A 11 3.52 -20.70 -25.38
CA VAL A 11 4.05 -20.18 -26.64
C VAL A 11 3.20 -18.96 -26.99
N CYS A 12 3.80 -17.76 -26.99
CA CYS A 12 3.21 -16.57 -27.58
C CYS A 12 2.95 -16.83 -29.07
N ALA A 13 1.69 -17.05 -29.43
CA ALA A 13 1.26 -17.09 -30.82
C ALA A 13 0.97 -15.66 -31.29
N THR A 14 1.93 -15.09 -32.03
CA THR A 14 1.73 -13.92 -32.88
C THR A 14 0.68 -14.22 -33.94
N GLY A 15 -0.51 -13.64 -33.80
CA GLY A 15 -1.55 -13.65 -34.82
C GLY A 15 -1.31 -12.57 -35.87
N MET A 16 -0.64 -12.92 -36.97
CA MET A 16 -0.67 -12.15 -38.22
C MET A 16 -2.04 -12.30 -38.89
N LEU A 17 -2.74 -11.20 -39.12
CA LEU A 17 -3.76 -11.12 -40.16
C LEU A 17 -3.15 -10.49 -41.42
N ALA A 18 -3.23 -11.24 -42.51
CA ALA A 18 -2.79 -10.84 -43.83
C ALA A 18 -3.75 -9.79 -44.44
N GLY A 19 -3.18 -8.69 -44.94
CA GLY A 19 -3.82 -7.74 -45.84
C GLY A 19 -2.80 -7.32 -46.91
N ILE A 20 -3.06 -7.72 -48.15
CA ILE A 20 -2.25 -7.42 -49.33
C ILE A 20 -2.43 -5.95 -49.71
N VAL A 21 -1.33 -5.23 -50.00
CA VAL A 21 -1.07 -4.44 -51.24
C VAL A 21 0.26 -3.66 -51.09
N GLY A 22 1.19 -3.90 -52.01
CA GLY A 22 1.88 -2.84 -52.75
C GLY A 22 3.16 -2.19 -52.20
N CYS A 23 4.30 -2.84 -52.46
CA CYS A 23 5.53 -2.29 -53.05
C CYS A 23 6.27 -1.03 -52.49
N THR A 24 7.58 -1.27 -52.30
CA THR A 24 8.78 -0.41 -52.48
C THR A 24 9.39 0.29 -51.26
N GLY A 25 10.72 0.13 -51.12
CA GLY A 25 11.60 1.13 -50.51
C GLY A 25 12.46 0.67 -49.33
N LYS A 26 13.60 0.03 -49.61
CA LYS A 26 14.74 -0.11 -48.69
C LYS A 26 15.30 1.26 -48.30
N VAL A 27 15.63 1.48 -47.01
CA VAL A 27 16.82 2.22 -46.56
C VAL A 27 17.24 1.72 -45.17
N GLU A 28 18.41 1.10 -45.06
CA GLU A 28 19.16 0.98 -43.79
C GLU A 28 19.89 2.32 -43.50
N PRO A 29 20.08 2.67 -42.22
CA PRO A 29 21.29 3.36 -41.82
C PRO A 29 22.11 2.60 -40.77
N ALA A 30 23.43 2.73 -40.94
CA ALA A 30 24.53 2.17 -40.18
C ALA A 30 24.60 2.62 -38.70
N PRO A 31 25.36 1.92 -37.83
CA PRO A 31 25.38 2.18 -36.39
C PRO A 31 26.27 3.37 -36.04
N ALA A 32 25.75 4.27 -35.19
CA ALA A 32 26.53 5.32 -34.55
C ALA A 32 27.02 4.85 -33.18
N THR A 33 28.34 4.93 -32.98
CA THR A 33 29.06 4.75 -31.73
C THR A 33 28.84 5.93 -30.79
N ALA A 34 28.44 5.68 -29.54
CA ALA A 34 28.48 6.67 -28.47
C ALA A 34 28.86 6.02 -27.13
N THR A 35 29.86 6.62 -26.49
CA THR A 35 30.50 6.27 -25.21
C THR A 35 29.57 6.57 -24.01
N PRO A 36 29.62 5.79 -22.91
CA PRO A 36 28.70 5.97 -21.78
C PRO A 36 29.07 7.19 -20.92
N PRO A 37 28.10 8.01 -20.43
CA PRO A 37 28.36 8.99 -19.39
C PRO A 37 28.24 8.35 -17.99
N GLY A 38 29.11 8.82 -17.10
CA GLY A 38 29.34 8.29 -15.76
C GLY A 38 28.19 8.43 -14.77
N THR A 39 28.21 7.54 -13.79
CA THR A 39 27.31 7.49 -12.64
C THR A 39 27.60 8.61 -11.65
N SER A 40 26.69 9.57 -11.52
CA SER A 40 26.57 10.40 -10.31
C SER A 40 25.19 10.21 -9.72
N SER A 41 25.11 9.42 -8.65
CA SER A 41 23.91 9.25 -7.84
C SER A 41 23.51 10.59 -7.19
N PRO A 42 22.23 10.99 -7.24
CA PRO A 42 21.74 12.11 -6.45
C PRO A 42 21.64 11.73 -4.95
N PRO A 43 21.68 12.72 -4.03
CA PRO A 43 21.74 12.46 -2.60
C PRO A 43 20.41 11.92 -2.04
N ILE A 44 20.54 10.96 -1.12
CA ILE A 44 19.45 10.37 -0.33
C ILE A 44 18.83 11.44 0.55
N VAL A 45 17.54 11.72 0.35
CA VAL A 45 16.72 12.52 1.27
C VAL A 45 16.26 11.60 2.39
N THR A 46 16.60 11.94 3.63
CA THR A 46 16.17 11.20 4.84
C THR A 46 14.80 11.72 5.30
N PRO A 47 13.88 10.84 5.75
CA PRO A 47 12.57 11.28 6.25
C PRO A 47 12.68 12.04 7.58
N PRO A 48 11.80 13.00 7.87
CA PRO A 48 11.76 13.67 9.16
C PRO A 48 11.25 12.74 10.26
N GLY A 49 11.95 12.75 11.41
CA GLY A 49 11.59 11.98 12.59
C GLY A 49 10.31 12.47 13.26
N ARG A 50 9.57 11.51 13.82
CA ARG A 50 8.34 11.70 14.61
C ARG A 50 8.54 12.68 15.78
N PRO A 51 7.61 13.62 16.06
CA PRO A 51 7.69 14.48 17.23
C PRO A 51 7.59 13.69 18.54
N GLN A 52 8.54 13.89 19.45
CA GLN A 52 8.45 13.45 20.84
C GLN A 52 7.76 14.52 21.69
N THR A 53 6.86 14.10 22.57
CA THR A 53 6.21 14.94 23.59
C THR A 53 7.20 15.39 24.65
N PRO A 54 7.28 16.69 25.03
CA PRO A 54 8.19 17.14 26.09
C PRO A 54 7.68 16.74 27.48
N ALA A 55 8.58 16.14 28.27
CA ALA A 55 8.43 15.96 29.71
C ALA A 55 8.84 17.24 30.46
N ASP A 56 8.12 17.53 31.54
CA ASP A 56 8.32 18.66 32.45
C ASP A 56 9.75 18.79 32.97
N ALA A 57 10.30 20.01 32.85
CA ALA A 57 11.50 20.44 33.55
C ALA A 57 11.16 21.64 34.44
N GLY A 58 10.80 21.35 35.70
CA GLY A 58 10.77 22.36 36.75
C GLY A 58 12.19 22.65 37.25
N THR A 59 12.64 23.89 37.13
CA THR A 59 13.82 24.39 37.87
C THR A 59 13.49 25.68 38.60
N SER A 60 13.96 25.71 39.84
CA SER A 60 13.82 26.73 40.87
C SER A 60 14.54 28.05 40.54
N THR A 61 13.98 29.17 41.01
CA THR A 61 14.77 30.31 41.52
C THR A 61 14.07 30.91 42.74
N GLY A 62 14.83 31.22 43.78
CA GLY A 62 14.34 31.77 45.04
C GLY A 62 14.39 33.30 45.12
N ALA A 63 13.86 33.85 46.22
CA ALA A 63 14.54 34.73 47.17
C ALA A 63 13.55 35.60 47.97
N ASP A 64 13.81 35.61 49.29
CA ASP A 64 13.70 36.70 50.27
C ASP A 64 12.37 37.37 50.66
N GLY A 65 12.18 37.43 52.00
CA GLY A 65 11.64 38.61 52.67
C GLY A 65 10.96 38.39 54.02
N GLY A 66 11.66 38.71 55.13
CA GLY A 66 11.05 39.51 56.22
C GLY A 66 10.54 38.85 57.52
N VAL A 67 11.45 38.75 58.50
CA VAL A 67 11.36 38.99 59.96
C VAL A 67 10.00 39.33 60.61
N ALA A 68 9.61 38.62 61.71
CA ALA A 68 9.46 39.18 63.09
C ALA A 68 8.90 38.18 64.15
N THR A 69 9.71 37.99 65.20
CA THR A 69 9.42 37.94 66.66
C THR A 69 8.44 36.96 67.31
N ASP A 70 9.05 36.14 68.19
CA ASP A 70 8.78 35.96 69.64
C ASP A 70 7.78 34.87 70.12
N GLY A 71 8.19 34.21 71.21
CA GLY A 71 7.26 33.64 72.18
C GLY A 71 7.09 32.12 72.26
N GLY A 72 8.09 31.42 72.80
CA GLY A 72 7.89 30.47 73.91
C GLY A 72 7.15 29.15 73.68
N GLY A 73 7.86 28.06 73.95
CA GLY A 73 7.27 26.77 74.29
C GLY A 73 8.12 25.62 73.76
N THR A 74 8.77 24.89 74.66
CA THR A 74 9.47 23.64 74.36
C THR A 74 8.49 22.47 74.52
N PRO A 75 8.19 21.70 73.46
CA PRO A 75 7.79 20.31 73.60
C PRO A 75 8.92 19.43 73.07
N THR A 76 9.30 18.43 73.86
CA THR A 76 10.18 17.35 73.44
C THR A 76 9.50 16.52 72.35
N ASP A 77 10.03 16.57 71.13
CA ASP A 77 9.55 15.71 70.03
C ASP A 77 9.83 14.23 70.31
N PRO A 78 8.94 13.33 69.85
CA PRO A 78 9.13 11.89 69.94
C PRO A 78 10.25 11.45 69.00
N VAL A 79 11.07 10.50 69.46
CA VAL A 79 12.14 9.88 68.67
C VAL A 79 11.51 9.13 67.49
N ASP A 80 11.80 9.58 66.27
CA ASP A 80 11.40 8.89 65.04
C ASP A 80 12.01 7.47 65.00
N PRO A 81 11.24 6.44 64.59
CA PRO A 81 11.81 5.13 64.31
C PRO A 81 12.79 5.21 63.13
N PRO A 82 13.81 4.34 63.08
CA PRO A 82 14.80 4.37 62.01
C PRO A 82 14.12 4.17 60.64
N PRO A 83 14.66 4.75 59.55
CA PRO A 83 14.09 4.62 58.23
C PRO A 83 14.02 3.16 57.83
N THR A 84 12.82 2.66 57.53
CA THR A 84 12.64 1.39 56.82
C THR A 84 13.21 1.58 55.41
N GLU A 85 14.29 0.88 55.09
CA GLU A 85 14.81 0.85 53.71
C GLU A 85 13.67 0.47 52.75
N PRO A 86 13.48 1.20 51.64
CA PRO A 86 12.53 0.80 50.61
C PRO A 86 12.93 -0.58 50.08
N GLN A 87 12.08 -1.58 50.30
CA GLN A 87 12.27 -2.86 49.62
C GLN A 87 12.13 -2.61 48.12
N GLU A 88 13.18 -2.97 47.39
CA GLU A 88 13.18 -3.00 45.93
C GLU A 88 11.97 -3.83 45.47
N PRO A 89 11.11 -3.31 44.57
CA PRO A 89 9.94 -4.04 44.13
C PRO A 89 10.38 -5.37 43.52
N GLU A 90 9.76 -6.46 43.97
CA GLU A 90 10.02 -7.80 43.45
C GLU A 90 9.88 -7.76 41.92
N PRO A 91 10.86 -8.27 41.14
CA PRO A 91 10.79 -8.24 39.69
C PRO A 91 9.48 -8.90 39.24
N PRO A 92 8.79 -8.35 38.23
CA PRO A 92 7.56 -8.95 37.74
C PRO A 92 7.83 -10.42 37.38
N PRO A 93 6.88 -11.33 37.64
CA PRO A 93 7.05 -12.72 37.27
C PRO A 93 7.43 -12.80 35.79
N PRO A 94 8.35 -13.70 35.39
CA PRO A 94 8.72 -13.86 34.00
C PRO A 94 7.45 -14.00 33.17
N ALA A 95 7.31 -13.21 32.10
CA ALA A 95 6.20 -13.36 31.18
C ALA A 95 6.08 -14.85 30.83
N GLU A 96 4.90 -15.45 31.06
CA GLU A 96 4.67 -16.84 30.68
C GLU A 96 5.07 -17.00 29.22
N SER A 97 5.88 -18.01 28.92
CA SER A 97 6.27 -18.30 27.54
C SER A 97 4.99 -18.44 26.71
N GLN A 98 4.80 -17.54 25.74
CA GLN A 98 3.67 -17.56 24.80
C GLN A 98 3.56 -18.89 24.03
N TYR A 99 4.58 -19.75 24.11
CA TYR A 99 4.64 -21.07 23.47
C TYR A 99 4.73 -22.17 24.52
N THR A 100 3.95 -23.24 24.31
CA THR A 100 3.98 -24.46 25.13
C THR A 100 5.30 -25.24 25.02
N ARG A 101 6.00 -25.10 23.90
CA ARG A 101 7.36 -25.59 23.67
C ARG A 101 8.01 -24.79 22.54
N VAL A 102 9.33 -24.61 22.62
CA VAL A 102 10.14 -24.03 21.55
C VAL A 102 11.13 -25.09 21.05
N LEU A 103 11.13 -25.31 19.73
CA LEU A 103 12.12 -26.12 19.02
C LEU A 103 13.19 -25.19 18.45
N TRP A 104 14.41 -25.30 18.96
CA TRP A 104 15.54 -24.49 18.54
C TRP A 104 16.28 -25.16 17.38
N VAL A 105 16.59 -24.39 16.34
CA VAL A 105 17.28 -24.86 15.15
C VAL A 105 18.54 -24.02 14.94
N SER A 106 19.68 -24.69 14.74
CA SER A 106 20.97 -24.07 14.43
C SER A 106 21.57 -24.67 13.15
N PRO A 107 22.23 -23.89 12.27
CA PRO A 107 22.98 -24.45 11.15
C PRO A 107 24.07 -25.47 11.59
N SER A 108 24.57 -25.34 12.82
CA SER A 108 25.54 -26.27 13.43
C SER A 108 24.91 -27.32 14.34
N GLY A 109 23.57 -27.43 14.35
CA GLY A 109 22.82 -28.35 15.20
C GLY A 109 22.90 -29.81 14.75
N ASN A 110 22.08 -30.67 15.37
CA ASN A 110 21.96 -32.09 15.01
C ASN A 110 20.49 -32.53 14.99
N ASP A 111 20.01 -33.15 13.91
CA ASP A 111 18.61 -33.58 13.77
C ASP A 111 18.20 -34.75 14.69
N SER A 112 19.19 -35.36 15.34
CA SER A 112 19.02 -36.36 16.39
C SER A 112 19.04 -35.75 17.80
N ALA A 113 19.27 -34.44 17.93
CA ALA A 113 19.23 -33.73 19.21
C ALA A 113 17.79 -33.50 19.70
N ALA A 114 17.65 -33.04 20.94
CA ALA A 114 16.35 -32.83 21.58
C ALA A 114 15.59 -31.60 21.04
N GLY A 115 16.26 -30.67 20.35
CA GLY A 115 15.67 -29.41 19.89
C GLY A 115 15.50 -28.37 20.99
N THR A 116 16.23 -28.51 22.08
CA THR A 116 16.37 -27.48 23.12
C THR A 116 17.41 -26.43 22.71
N GLU A 117 17.43 -25.27 23.34
CA GLU A 117 18.41 -24.21 23.04
C GLU A 117 19.86 -24.69 23.09
N GLY A 118 20.24 -25.46 24.12
CA GLY A 118 21.59 -26.02 24.26
C GLY A 118 21.89 -27.25 23.39
N LEU A 119 20.87 -27.86 22.76
CA LEU A 119 21.00 -29.03 21.88
C LEU A 119 20.05 -28.87 20.68
N PRO A 120 20.32 -27.88 19.80
CA PRO A 120 19.40 -27.50 18.74
C PRO A 120 19.36 -28.54 17.62
N LEU A 121 18.22 -28.61 16.94
CA LEU A 121 18.07 -29.35 15.68
C LEU A 121 18.92 -28.70 14.59
N ARG A 122 19.27 -29.45 13.55
CA ARG A 122 20.09 -28.93 12.44
C ARG A 122 19.26 -28.33 11.33
N THR A 123 18.07 -28.87 11.07
CA THR A 123 17.26 -28.53 9.90
C THR A 123 15.90 -27.98 10.28
N VAL A 124 15.42 -27.02 9.49
CA VAL A 124 14.06 -26.48 9.60
C VAL A 124 13.04 -27.59 9.35
N ALA A 125 13.28 -28.43 8.32
CA ALA A 125 12.41 -29.57 8.01
C ALA A 125 12.23 -30.53 9.19
N ARG A 126 13.30 -30.81 9.95
CA ARG A 126 13.20 -31.66 11.15
C ARG A 126 12.33 -31.02 12.22
N ALA A 127 12.54 -29.74 12.51
CA ALA A 127 11.72 -29.02 13.49
C ALA A 127 10.24 -28.98 13.08
N LEU A 128 9.97 -28.67 11.81
CA LEU A 128 8.62 -28.71 11.25
C LEU A 128 7.99 -30.10 11.34
N SER A 129 8.75 -31.20 11.25
CA SER A 129 8.21 -32.55 11.48
C SER A 129 7.77 -32.81 12.94
N LEU A 130 8.30 -32.05 13.91
CA LEU A 130 8.10 -32.29 15.34
C LEU A 130 7.12 -31.34 16.02
N VAL A 131 6.91 -30.15 15.45
CA VAL A 131 6.12 -29.06 16.04
C VAL A 131 4.63 -29.43 16.17
N LYS A 132 3.98 -29.00 17.25
CA LYS A 132 2.57 -29.25 17.56
C LYS A 132 1.83 -27.92 17.76
N PRO A 133 0.48 -27.90 17.72
CA PRO A 133 -0.30 -26.68 17.96
C PRO A 133 0.10 -25.98 19.26
N GLY A 134 0.35 -24.67 19.19
CA GLY A 134 0.78 -23.84 20.32
C GLY A 134 2.28 -23.88 20.61
N GLU A 135 3.09 -24.43 19.69
CA GLU A 135 4.54 -24.49 19.78
C GLU A 135 5.20 -23.58 18.73
N ALA A 136 6.48 -23.28 18.93
CA ALA A 136 7.27 -22.48 18.01
C ALA A 136 8.54 -23.20 17.55
N VAL A 137 8.98 -22.88 16.33
CA VAL A 137 10.29 -23.19 15.77
C VAL A 137 11.09 -21.90 15.74
N PHE A 138 12.21 -21.86 16.48
CA PHE A 138 13.12 -20.72 16.55
C PHE A 138 14.37 -21.01 15.73
N LEU A 139 14.62 -20.18 14.73
CA LEU A 139 15.83 -20.23 13.93
C LEU A 139 16.90 -19.33 14.55
N LEU A 140 18.02 -19.90 14.97
CA LEU A 140 19.21 -19.14 15.35
C LEU A 140 19.83 -18.46 14.12
N SER A 141 20.72 -17.49 14.38
CA SER A 141 21.38 -16.72 13.33
C SER A 141 22.09 -17.63 12.33
N GLY A 142 21.88 -17.36 11.05
CA GLY A 142 22.49 -18.13 9.98
C GLY A 142 21.70 -18.12 8.69
N THR A 143 22.23 -18.86 7.72
CA THR A 143 21.63 -19.02 6.39
C THR A 143 21.09 -20.44 6.24
N TRP A 144 19.83 -20.54 5.87
CA TRP A 144 19.06 -21.76 5.72
C TRP A 144 18.73 -21.97 4.25
N ARG A 145 19.27 -23.03 3.65
CA ARG A 145 19.02 -23.40 2.25
C ARG A 145 18.08 -24.60 2.20
N GLU A 146 16.84 -24.38 2.64
CA GLU A 146 15.81 -25.40 2.73
C GLU A 146 14.53 -24.89 2.07
N HIS A 147 13.81 -25.77 1.38
CA HIS A 147 12.41 -25.52 1.01
C HIS A 147 11.55 -25.66 2.27
N VAL A 148 10.97 -24.57 2.74
CA VAL A 148 10.18 -24.54 3.97
C VAL A 148 8.73 -24.86 3.65
N GLN A 149 8.24 -26.02 4.08
CA GLN A 149 6.87 -26.48 3.84
C GLN A 149 6.04 -26.39 5.13
N LEU A 150 5.13 -25.43 5.18
CA LEU A 150 4.21 -25.23 6.29
C LEU A 150 2.87 -25.92 5.99
N THR A 151 2.84 -27.21 6.29
CA THR A 151 1.70 -28.11 6.00
C THR A 151 0.71 -28.17 7.16
N GLU A 152 -0.41 -28.85 6.96
CA GLU A 152 -1.47 -29.03 7.96
C GLU A 152 -0.97 -29.74 9.23
N ARG A 153 -1.19 -29.11 10.39
CA ARG A 153 -0.69 -29.55 11.71
C ARG A 153 -1.64 -29.33 12.88
N GLN A 154 -2.93 -29.18 12.59
CA GLN A 154 -4.03 -28.99 13.52
C GLN A 154 -3.91 -27.70 14.34
N GLY A 155 -3.30 -26.66 13.76
CA GLY A 155 -3.26 -25.33 14.35
C GLY A 155 -4.67 -24.79 14.56
N THR A 156 -4.85 -23.96 15.59
CA THR A 156 -6.13 -23.31 15.89
C THR A 156 -5.90 -21.87 16.34
N ALA A 157 -6.94 -21.05 16.38
CA ALA A 157 -6.84 -19.67 16.88
C ALA A 157 -6.24 -19.60 18.31
N ALA A 158 -6.55 -20.58 19.17
CA ALA A 158 -6.02 -20.65 20.53
C ALA A 158 -4.61 -21.26 20.61
N LYS A 159 -4.17 -21.98 19.57
CA LYS A 159 -2.90 -22.72 19.54
C LYS A 159 -2.30 -22.66 18.13
N PRO A 160 -1.88 -21.46 17.66
CA PRO A 160 -1.23 -21.34 16.36
C PRO A 160 0.15 -22.02 16.38
N LEU A 161 0.69 -22.26 15.20
CA LEU A 161 2.05 -22.76 15.00
C LEU A 161 2.94 -21.60 14.57
N THR A 162 4.14 -21.49 15.13
CA THR A 162 5.04 -20.37 14.81
C THR A 162 6.36 -20.84 14.21
N LEU A 163 6.78 -20.24 13.11
CA LEU A 163 8.15 -20.29 12.59
C LEU A 163 8.72 -18.88 12.65
N ARG A 164 9.82 -18.68 13.40
CA ARG A 164 10.41 -17.35 13.54
C ARG A 164 11.91 -17.35 13.74
N ALA A 165 12.53 -16.20 13.49
CA ALA A 165 13.88 -15.95 14.01
C ALA A 165 13.84 -15.95 15.55
N ALA A 166 14.85 -16.56 16.16
CA ALA A 166 15.06 -16.45 17.60
C ALA A 166 15.23 -14.97 18.01
N PRO A 167 14.88 -14.58 19.25
CA PRO A 167 15.09 -13.22 19.72
C PRO A 167 16.53 -12.74 19.47
N GLY A 168 16.69 -11.62 18.76
CA GLY A 168 17.99 -11.05 18.40
C GLY A 168 18.75 -11.78 17.29
N ALA A 169 18.21 -12.84 16.71
CA ALA A 169 18.85 -13.58 15.64
C ALA A 169 18.54 -13.00 14.25
N THR A 170 19.47 -13.19 13.32
CA THR A 170 19.26 -12.94 11.89
C THR A 170 19.18 -14.28 11.16
N ALA A 171 17.96 -14.77 10.92
CA ALA A 171 17.71 -16.02 10.21
C ALA A 171 17.32 -15.72 8.75
N ILE A 172 18.18 -16.15 7.82
CA ILE A 172 18.01 -15.92 6.38
C ILE A 172 17.62 -17.24 5.73
N LEU A 173 16.37 -17.37 5.31
CA LEU A 173 15.97 -18.40 4.34
C LEU A 173 16.51 -17.94 2.97
N LYS A 174 17.38 -18.75 2.36
CA LYS A 174 18.12 -18.38 1.15
C LYS A 174 17.82 -19.35 0.02
N GLY A 175 17.39 -18.80 -1.12
CA GLY A 175 17.28 -19.54 -2.39
C GLY A 175 18.65 -19.99 -2.94
N GLY A 176 18.64 -20.64 -4.10
CA GLY A 176 19.85 -21.05 -4.85
C GLY A 176 20.01 -22.56 -5.03
N SER A 177 19.00 -23.37 -4.69
CA SER A 177 19.13 -24.85 -4.70
C SER A 177 17.80 -25.62 -4.78
N ILE A 178 16.66 -24.94 -4.94
CA ILE A 178 15.36 -25.54 -4.64
C ILE A 178 14.59 -26.00 -5.88
N GLY A 179 14.54 -25.24 -6.98
CA GLY A 179 13.77 -25.64 -8.17
C GLY A 179 12.29 -25.86 -7.89
N GLU A 180 11.77 -25.18 -6.86
CA GLU A 180 10.41 -25.27 -6.34
C GLU A 180 9.66 -23.96 -6.61
N THR A 181 8.33 -24.00 -6.51
CA THR A 181 7.48 -22.85 -6.80
C THR A 181 7.62 -21.73 -5.77
N ALA A 182 7.88 -22.03 -4.50
CA ALA A 182 8.16 -21.02 -3.48
C ALA A 182 9.26 -21.46 -2.52
N LEU A 183 9.96 -20.50 -1.89
CA LEU A 183 10.92 -20.78 -0.82
C LEU A 183 10.20 -21.14 0.49
N VAL A 184 9.08 -20.46 0.80
CA VAL A 184 8.16 -20.81 1.88
C VAL A 184 6.79 -21.13 1.30
N ASP A 185 6.41 -22.41 1.32
CA ASP A 185 5.13 -22.91 0.79
C ASP A 185 4.18 -23.27 1.94
N VAL A 186 3.04 -22.57 1.99
CA VAL A 186 2.05 -22.68 3.06
C VAL A 186 0.77 -23.33 2.52
N SER A 187 0.47 -24.51 3.07
CA SER A 187 -0.73 -25.30 2.74
C SER A 187 -1.55 -25.71 3.98
N GLY A 188 -1.07 -25.42 5.18
CA GLY A 188 -1.76 -25.69 6.45
C GLY A 188 -2.31 -24.45 7.14
N ALA A 189 -3.19 -24.69 8.11
CA ALA A 189 -3.87 -23.62 8.83
C ALA A 189 -3.06 -23.07 10.03
N TYR A 190 -3.30 -21.80 10.38
CA TYR A 190 -2.81 -21.12 11.59
C TYR A 190 -1.29 -21.12 11.75
N TRP A 191 -0.57 -20.86 10.66
CA TRP A 191 0.87 -20.64 10.66
C TRP A 191 1.22 -19.17 10.81
N ASN A 192 2.07 -18.86 11.78
CA ASN A 192 2.68 -17.55 11.99
C ASN A 192 4.14 -17.59 11.55
N ILE A 193 4.49 -16.80 10.55
CA ILE A 193 5.85 -16.58 10.05
C ILE A 193 6.29 -15.20 10.55
N GLN A 194 7.39 -15.12 11.30
CA GLN A 194 7.80 -13.86 11.93
C GLN A 194 9.32 -13.62 11.94
N GLY A 195 9.73 -12.38 11.66
CA GLY A 195 11.12 -11.94 11.92
C GLY A 195 12.16 -12.57 11.00
N LEU A 196 11.75 -13.13 9.85
CA LEU A 196 12.66 -13.83 8.95
C LEU A 196 13.13 -12.91 7.82
N THR A 197 14.34 -13.13 7.32
CA THR A 197 14.71 -12.69 5.98
C THR A 197 14.49 -13.84 5.00
N VAL A 198 13.64 -13.65 4.01
CA VAL A 198 13.41 -14.55 2.89
C VAL A 198 14.09 -13.93 1.67
N ASP A 199 15.33 -14.32 1.43
CA ASP A 199 16.15 -13.81 0.32
C ASP A 199 16.17 -14.87 -0.78
N VAL A 200 15.39 -14.64 -1.83
CA VAL A 200 15.22 -15.57 -2.95
C VAL A 200 16.51 -15.69 -3.77
N GLY A 201 17.40 -14.70 -3.71
CA GLY A 201 18.75 -14.80 -4.26
C GLY A 201 18.83 -14.85 -5.79
N GLY A 202 17.88 -14.22 -6.48
CA GLY A 202 17.81 -14.14 -7.94
C GLY A 202 17.20 -15.38 -8.61
N GLU A 203 16.52 -16.25 -7.84
CA GLU A 203 15.81 -17.39 -8.40
C GLU A 203 14.40 -17.03 -8.90
N SER A 204 13.97 -17.77 -9.91
CA SER A 204 12.59 -17.79 -10.42
C SER A 204 11.74 -18.62 -9.45
N THR A 205 11.29 -17.99 -8.37
CA THR A 205 10.43 -18.61 -7.34
C THR A 205 9.77 -17.51 -6.49
N PHE A 206 8.59 -17.79 -5.95
CA PHE A 206 7.93 -16.90 -4.98
C PHE A 206 8.68 -16.94 -3.64
N ALA A 207 8.72 -15.83 -2.89
CA ALA A 207 9.34 -15.86 -1.56
C ALA A 207 8.43 -16.60 -0.56
N VAL A 208 7.16 -16.21 -0.47
CA VAL A 208 6.15 -16.85 0.39
C VAL A 208 4.86 -17.06 -0.41
N MET A 209 4.32 -18.28 -0.41
CA MET A 209 3.09 -18.61 -1.13
C MET A 209 2.11 -19.34 -0.22
N TRP A 210 0.87 -18.86 -0.14
CA TRP A 210 -0.28 -19.59 0.43
C TRP A 210 -1.13 -20.17 -0.69
N ARG A 211 -1.37 -21.47 -0.61
CA ARG A 211 -2.17 -22.19 -1.62
C ARG A 211 -2.95 -23.36 -1.04
N GLY A 212 -4.11 -23.61 -1.64
CA GLY A 212 -5.04 -24.66 -1.23
C GLY A 212 -5.98 -24.18 -0.12
N ALA A 213 -7.18 -24.77 -0.08
CA ALA A 213 -8.19 -24.45 0.94
C ALA A 213 -7.77 -24.79 2.39
N GLY A 214 -6.67 -25.53 2.58
CA GLY A 214 -6.10 -25.77 3.91
C GLY A 214 -5.23 -24.61 4.40
N ALA A 215 -4.75 -23.73 3.50
CA ALA A 215 -3.97 -22.57 3.85
C ALA A 215 -4.88 -21.43 4.30
N HIS A 216 -5.13 -21.37 5.62
CA HIS A 216 -5.92 -20.27 6.17
C HIS A 216 -5.48 -19.80 7.54
N HIS A 217 -5.88 -18.57 7.91
CA HIS A 217 -5.46 -17.92 9.15
C HIS A 217 -3.94 -17.81 9.24
N GLY A 218 -3.30 -17.58 8.09
CA GLY A 218 -1.84 -17.44 7.97
C GLY A 218 -1.40 -16.02 8.28
N VAL A 219 -0.25 -15.88 8.94
CA VAL A 219 0.35 -14.57 9.26
C VAL A 219 1.79 -14.56 8.75
N LEU A 220 2.16 -13.52 8.01
CA LEU A 220 3.54 -13.14 7.74
C LEU A 220 3.78 -11.75 8.29
N LYS A 221 4.70 -11.63 9.24
CA LYS A 221 4.98 -10.33 9.86
C LYS A 221 6.42 -10.05 10.23
N ASP A 222 6.74 -8.78 10.37
CA ASP A 222 8.04 -8.27 10.81
C ASP A 222 9.21 -8.90 10.01
N SER A 223 8.99 -9.20 8.72
CA SER A 223 9.90 -9.98 7.89
C SER A 223 10.39 -9.17 6.68
N ILE A 224 11.49 -9.63 6.07
CA ILE A 224 12.06 -9.05 4.86
C ILE A 224 11.95 -10.08 3.74
N LEU A 225 11.26 -9.76 2.65
CA LEU A 225 11.15 -10.59 1.45
C LEU A 225 11.89 -9.87 0.31
N LYS A 226 12.86 -10.53 -0.33
CA LYS A 226 13.64 -9.86 -1.37
C LYS A 226 14.27 -10.74 -2.44
N ASN A 227 14.67 -10.07 -3.52
CA ASN A 227 15.55 -10.59 -4.57
C ASN A 227 14.97 -11.81 -5.32
N GLY A 228 13.67 -11.81 -5.61
CA GLY A 228 13.03 -12.84 -6.45
C GLY A 228 12.93 -12.40 -7.90
N THR A 229 12.75 -13.33 -8.83
CA THR A 229 12.65 -13.02 -10.27
C THR A 229 11.43 -13.67 -10.93
N GLU A 230 10.41 -14.02 -10.16
CA GLU A 230 9.18 -14.62 -10.69
C GLU A 230 7.98 -14.20 -9.86
N GLY A 231 6.88 -13.85 -10.53
CA GLY A 231 5.56 -13.76 -9.93
C GLY A 231 5.47 -12.65 -8.88
N ALA A 232 5.67 -12.97 -7.60
CA ALA A 232 5.60 -12.01 -6.52
C ALA A 232 6.45 -12.39 -5.29
N GLY A 233 6.67 -11.42 -4.40
CA GLY A 233 7.20 -11.70 -3.07
C GLY A 233 6.25 -12.54 -2.22
N ALA A 234 5.05 -12.03 -1.96
CA ALA A 234 4.00 -12.77 -1.29
C ALA A 234 2.85 -13.09 -2.25
N TYR A 235 2.42 -14.35 -2.27
CA TYR A 235 1.38 -14.82 -3.18
C TYR A 235 0.26 -15.57 -2.45
N VAL A 236 -0.99 -15.17 -2.66
CA VAL A 236 -2.17 -15.83 -2.05
C VAL A 236 -3.09 -16.33 -3.16
N THR A 237 -3.29 -17.65 -3.21
CA THR A 237 -3.94 -18.31 -4.36
C THR A 237 -4.66 -19.60 -3.97
N ASP A 238 -5.28 -20.25 -4.96
CA ASP A 238 -5.86 -21.60 -4.89
C ASP A 238 -6.74 -21.82 -3.65
N LYS A 239 -7.70 -20.91 -3.41
CA LYS A 239 -8.64 -20.96 -2.27
C LYS A 239 -8.00 -20.77 -0.90
N ALA A 240 -6.76 -20.30 -0.81
CA ALA A 240 -6.23 -19.80 0.46
C ALA A 240 -7.07 -18.61 0.96
N HIS A 241 -7.25 -18.49 2.27
CA HIS A 241 -8.09 -17.44 2.84
C HIS A 241 -7.70 -17.01 4.26
N ASP A 242 -8.16 -15.85 4.71
CA ASP A 242 -7.83 -15.29 6.04
C ASP A 242 -6.32 -15.15 6.22
N VAL A 243 -5.66 -14.44 5.30
CA VAL A 243 -4.20 -14.22 5.32
C VAL A 243 -3.88 -12.79 5.73
N LEU A 244 -2.97 -12.63 6.68
CA LEU A 244 -2.44 -11.35 7.12
C LEU A 244 -0.96 -11.21 6.73
N ILE A 245 -0.66 -10.19 5.92
CA ILE A 245 0.70 -9.78 5.55
C ILE A 245 0.93 -8.41 6.20
N GLU A 246 1.72 -8.38 7.28
CA GLU A 246 1.83 -7.22 8.17
C GLU A 246 3.28 -6.76 8.44
N ASN A 247 3.57 -5.47 8.37
CA ASN A 247 4.86 -4.89 8.81
C ASN A 247 6.09 -5.56 8.17
N ASN A 248 6.03 -5.87 6.88
CA ASN A 248 7.14 -6.45 6.14
C ASN A 248 7.81 -5.42 5.22
N ASP A 249 9.09 -5.64 4.93
CA ASP A 249 9.81 -5.01 3.80
C ASP A 249 9.76 -6.01 2.63
N ILE A 250 9.19 -5.60 1.50
CA ILE A 250 9.02 -6.46 0.31
C ILE A 250 9.58 -5.76 -0.91
N SER A 251 10.74 -6.21 -1.38
CA SER A 251 11.47 -5.46 -2.40
C SER A 251 12.31 -6.27 -3.38
N HIS A 252 12.62 -5.67 -4.53
CA HIS A 252 13.51 -6.26 -5.54
C HIS A 252 12.99 -7.61 -6.06
N PHE A 253 11.68 -7.72 -6.25
CA PHE A 253 11.09 -8.75 -7.10
C PHE A 253 11.11 -8.24 -8.53
N ASP A 254 12.05 -8.75 -9.34
CA ASP A 254 12.38 -8.19 -10.64
C ASP A 254 12.70 -9.30 -11.66
N GLN A 255 11.90 -9.36 -12.74
CA GLN A 255 12.07 -10.30 -13.85
C GLN A 255 12.55 -9.61 -15.15
N GLY A 256 13.25 -8.48 -15.05
CA GLY A 256 13.60 -7.68 -16.21
C GLY A 256 12.34 -7.10 -16.84
N ASP A 257 12.14 -7.24 -18.15
CA ASP A 257 10.99 -6.65 -18.86
C ASP A 257 9.62 -7.28 -18.51
N VAL A 258 9.58 -8.26 -17.61
CA VAL A 258 8.35 -8.91 -17.11
C VAL A 258 8.06 -8.44 -15.69
N ASP A 259 6.78 -8.39 -15.34
CA ASP A 259 6.32 -7.92 -14.06
C ASP A 259 6.54 -8.98 -12.98
N SER A 260 7.11 -8.54 -11.86
CA SER A 260 7.17 -9.30 -10.63
C SER A 260 6.77 -8.38 -9.49
N HIS A 261 5.75 -8.79 -8.75
CA HIS A 261 5.01 -7.92 -7.83
C HIS A 261 5.53 -8.02 -6.41
N GLY A 262 5.24 -7.03 -5.57
CA GLY A 262 5.47 -7.16 -4.12
C GLY A 262 4.54 -8.20 -3.51
N VAL A 263 3.24 -7.93 -3.57
CA VAL A 263 2.17 -8.83 -3.13
C VAL A 263 1.20 -9.05 -4.28
N ALA A 264 0.87 -10.30 -4.59
CA ALA A 264 -0.19 -10.62 -5.55
C ALA A 264 -1.24 -11.57 -4.93
N VAL A 265 -2.51 -11.27 -5.20
CA VAL A 265 -3.66 -12.01 -4.69
C VAL A 265 -4.50 -12.47 -5.86
N GLN A 266 -4.70 -13.79 -5.98
CA GLN A 266 -5.58 -14.33 -7.01
C GLN A 266 -7.06 -14.23 -6.63
N THR A 267 -7.95 -14.13 -7.62
CA THR A 267 -9.40 -14.14 -7.35
C THR A 267 -9.94 -15.45 -6.79
N SER A 268 -9.13 -16.52 -6.82
CA SER A 268 -9.45 -17.78 -6.16
C SER A 268 -9.30 -17.72 -4.63
N ALA A 269 -8.62 -16.71 -4.08
CA ALA A 269 -8.44 -16.48 -2.65
C ALA A 269 -9.55 -15.58 -2.05
N SER A 270 -9.56 -15.42 -0.72
CA SER A 270 -10.46 -14.48 -0.03
C SER A 270 -9.93 -14.02 1.33
N ASN A 271 -10.44 -12.91 1.87
CA ASN A 271 -10.09 -12.35 3.17
C ASN A 271 -8.57 -12.17 3.33
N VAL A 272 -7.99 -11.30 2.50
CA VAL A 272 -6.56 -10.98 2.58
C VAL A 272 -6.39 -9.57 3.12
N VAL A 273 -5.50 -9.41 4.10
CA VAL A 273 -5.12 -8.12 4.68
C VAL A 273 -3.63 -7.90 4.42
N VAL A 274 -3.31 -6.81 3.73
CA VAL A 274 -1.95 -6.31 3.50
C VAL A 274 -1.84 -5.00 4.25
N ARG A 275 -1.14 -4.98 5.39
CA ARG A 275 -1.09 -3.77 6.24
C ARG A 275 0.29 -3.40 6.79
N GLY A 276 0.56 -2.10 6.89
CA GLY A 276 1.79 -1.62 7.53
C GLY A 276 3.09 -2.02 6.83
N ASN A 277 3.02 -2.54 5.59
CA ASN A 277 4.18 -2.99 4.85
C ASN A 277 4.86 -1.83 4.12
N ASP A 278 6.15 -2.01 3.86
CA ASP A 278 6.93 -1.20 2.95
C ASP A 278 7.21 -2.02 1.68
N ILE A 279 6.63 -1.63 0.54
CA ILE A 279 6.64 -2.42 -0.69
C ILE A 279 7.20 -1.60 -1.84
N HIS A 280 8.39 -1.95 -2.29
CA HIS A 280 9.15 -1.09 -3.17
C HIS A 280 10.13 -1.77 -4.10
N HIS A 281 10.53 -1.08 -5.18
CA HIS A 281 11.57 -1.54 -6.11
C HIS A 281 11.25 -2.90 -6.75
N ASN A 282 9.97 -3.18 -6.98
CA ASN A 282 9.51 -4.35 -7.71
C ASN A 282 9.30 -4.00 -9.19
N SER A 283 9.51 -4.94 -10.11
CA SER A 283 9.37 -4.69 -11.55
C SER A 283 7.91 -4.59 -11.98
N GLY A 284 6.97 -5.14 -11.22
CA GLY A 284 5.53 -4.92 -11.39
C GLY A 284 4.95 -4.00 -10.32
N ASP A 285 3.68 -4.24 -10.00
CA ASP A 285 2.96 -3.55 -8.93
C ASP A 285 3.46 -3.86 -7.50
N GLY A 286 3.29 -2.89 -6.59
CA GLY A 286 3.42 -3.12 -5.16
C GLY A 286 2.40 -4.14 -4.65
N VAL A 287 1.11 -3.90 -4.93
CA VAL A 287 0.02 -4.84 -4.63
C VAL A 287 -0.86 -5.06 -5.87
N GLN A 288 -1.01 -6.31 -6.31
CA GLN A 288 -1.90 -6.66 -7.41
C GLN A 288 -3.03 -7.61 -6.97
N CYS A 289 -4.24 -7.37 -7.46
CA CYS A 289 -5.36 -8.29 -7.29
C CYS A 289 -6.02 -8.65 -8.62
N LEU A 290 -5.93 -9.92 -9.01
CA LEU A 290 -6.10 -10.40 -10.38
C LEU A 290 -6.67 -11.83 -10.42
N GLY A 291 -7.50 -12.16 -11.42
CA GLY A 291 -7.92 -13.53 -11.74
C GLY A 291 -7.01 -14.15 -12.81
N PRO A 292 -7.16 -15.41 -13.24
CA PRO A 292 -6.34 -15.91 -14.37
C PRO A 292 -6.39 -14.93 -15.55
N GLU A 293 -5.22 -14.72 -16.19
CA GLU A 293 -5.08 -13.79 -17.32
C GLU A 293 -6.22 -13.98 -18.33
N GLY A 294 -6.86 -12.89 -18.74
CA GLY A 294 -8.07 -12.96 -19.57
C GLY A 294 -9.34 -12.42 -18.91
N GLY A 295 -9.24 -11.73 -17.76
CA GLY A 295 -10.34 -10.98 -17.15
C GLY A 295 -11.51 -11.83 -16.65
N ALA A 296 -11.37 -13.15 -16.65
CA ALA A 296 -12.38 -14.07 -16.12
C ALA A 296 -12.10 -14.28 -14.63
N THR A 297 -12.89 -13.64 -13.75
CA THR A 297 -13.20 -14.27 -12.46
C THR A 297 -13.72 -15.67 -12.80
N ASN A 298 -13.03 -16.75 -12.41
CA ASN A 298 -13.55 -18.09 -12.72
C ASN A 298 -14.99 -18.14 -12.17
N PRO A 299 -16.00 -18.48 -13.00
CA PRO A 299 -17.38 -18.54 -12.54
C PRO A 299 -17.48 -19.37 -11.25
N GLY A 300 -18.00 -18.77 -10.17
CA GLY A 300 -18.05 -19.40 -8.84
C GLY A 300 -16.84 -19.13 -7.93
N THR A 301 -15.89 -18.27 -8.33
CA THR A 301 -14.77 -17.80 -7.49
C THR A 301 -14.77 -16.27 -7.37
N PRO A 302 -15.81 -15.65 -6.77
CA PRO A 302 -15.71 -14.24 -6.48
C PRO A 302 -14.65 -14.08 -5.38
N PHE A 303 -13.54 -13.42 -5.73
CA PHE A 303 -12.67 -12.86 -4.71
C PHE A 303 -13.52 -12.06 -3.73
N ASP A 304 -13.33 -12.32 -2.45
CA ASP A 304 -14.02 -11.62 -1.39
C ASP A 304 -12.99 -10.97 -0.49
N ASN A 305 -13.04 -9.64 -0.37
CA ASN A 305 -12.39 -8.89 0.69
C ASN A 305 -10.85 -8.86 0.62
N LEU A 306 -10.32 -7.77 0.03
CA LEU A 306 -8.93 -7.36 0.14
C LEU A 306 -8.88 -6.03 0.87
N LEU A 307 -8.14 -5.98 1.98
CA LEU A 307 -7.81 -4.76 2.69
C LEU A 307 -6.33 -4.44 2.50
N VAL A 308 -6.03 -3.32 1.83
CA VAL A 308 -4.68 -2.76 1.73
C VAL A 308 -4.63 -1.51 2.60
N GLU A 309 -4.01 -1.59 3.77
CA GLU A 309 -4.11 -0.54 4.79
C GLU A 309 -2.76 -0.06 5.35
N ASN A 310 -2.56 1.25 5.44
CA ASN A 310 -1.40 1.85 6.09
C ASN A 310 -0.04 1.36 5.55
N ASN A 311 0.03 1.01 4.26
CA ASN A 311 1.28 0.61 3.62
C ASN A 311 1.99 1.83 3.00
N GLN A 312 3.31 1.72 2.87
CA GLN A 312 4.11 2.53 1.97
C GLN A 312 4.27 1.75 0.66
N LEU A 313 3.74 2.29 -0.44
CA LEU A 313 3.81 1.68 -1.76
C LEU A 313 4.59 2.64 -2.66
N HIS A 314 5.85 2.33 -2.96
CA HIS A 314 6.70 3.31 -3.64
C HIS A 314 7.81 2.71 -4.47
N ASP A 315 8.32 3.47 -5.45
CA ASP A 315 9.42 3.04 -6.31
C ASP A 315 9.20 1.67 -6.99
N ASN A 316 7.94 1.22 -7.11
CA ASN A 316 7.59 0.08 -7.94
C ASN A 316 7.59 0.57 -9.39
N ARG A 317 8.08 -0.25 -10.32
CA ARG A 317 8.25 0.20 -11.71
C ARG A 317 6.93 0.56 -12.38
N GLU A 318 5.85 -0.13 -12.03
CA GLU A 318 4.52 0.12 -12.58
C GLU A 318 3.66 0.95 -11.63
N ASN A 319 2.95 0.30 -10.72
CA ASN A 319 1.96 0.95 -9.85
C ASN A 319 2.17 0.63 -8.38
N GLY A 320 1.65 1.49 -7.51
CA GLY A 320 1.60 1.21 -6.08
C GLY A 320 0.63 0.07 -5.81
N ALA A 321 -0.57 0.14 -6.41
CA ALA A 321 -1.49 -0.99 -6.47
C ALA A 321 -2.29 -1.05 -7.79
N ASP A 322 -2.53 -2.26 -8.28
CA ASP A 322 -3.36 -2.53 -9.46
C ASP A 322 -4.49 -3.53 -9.14
N ILE A 323 -5.73 -3.04 -9.19
CA ILE A 323 -6.94 -3.80 -8.90
C ILE A 323 -7.66 -4.12 -10.20
N LYS A 324 -7.52 -5.37 -10.65
CA LYS A 324 -7.96 -5.82 -11.98
C LYS A 324 -9.35 -6.46 -11.98
N THR A 325 -9.57 -7.48 -11.17
CA THR A 325 -10.82 -8.27 -11.26
C THR A 325 -11.42 -8.62 -9.90
N CYS A 326 -10.81 -8.11 -8.83
CA CYS A 326 -11.24 -8.40 -7.47
C CYS A 326 -12.48 -7.59 -7.07
N THR A 327 -13.26 -8.14 -6.14
CA THR A 327 -14.44 -7.47 -5.59
C THR A 327 -14.32 -7.23 -4.10
N ARG A 328 -15.00 -6.19 -3.59
CA ARG A 328 -14.93 -5.77 -2.18
C ARG A 328 -13.48 -5.49 -1.76
N VAL A 329 -12.89 -4.50 -2.41
CA VAL A 329 -11.51 -4.08 -2.13
C VAL A 329 -11.53 -2.74 -1.42
N THR A 330 -10.78 -2.61 -0.33
CA THR A 330 -10.56 -1.34 0.35
C THR A 330 -9.07 -1.05 0.39
N LEU A 331 -8.67 0.10 -0.16
CA LEU A 331 -7.32 0.66 0.01
C LEU A 331 -7.46 1.91 0.87
N ARG A 332 -6.90 1.88 2.09
CA ARG A 332 -7.04 3.00 3.04
C ARG A 332 -5.78 3.36 3.81
N GLY A 333 -5.57 4.65 4.08
CA GLY A 333 -4.44 5.11 4.90
C GLY A 333 -3.06 4.86 4.27
N ASN A 334 -2.98 4.46 3.00
CA ASN A 334 -1.71 4.16 2.35
C ASN A 334 -1.00 5.45 1.92
N THR A 335 0.32 5.40 1.92
CA THR A 335 1.18 6.44 1.33
C THR A 335 1.76 5.90 0.03
N VAL A 336 1.44 6.51 -1.10
CA VAL A 336 1.72 5.97 -2.45
C VAL A 336 2.50 6.98 -3.29
N TYR A 337 3.74 6.66 -3.67
CA TYR A 337 4.60 7.66 -4.32
C TYR A 337 5.69 7.13 -5.26
N ASN A 338 6.20 8.02 -6.10
CA ASN A 338 7.31 7.81 -7.05
C ASN A 338 7.06 6.76 -8.14
N HIS A 339 5.85 6.71 -8.70
CA HIS A 339 5.54 5.90 -9.88
C HIS A 339 5.62 6.75 -11.15
N ARG A 340 6.41 6.29 -12.13
CA ARG A 340 6.73 6.98 -13.39
C ARG A 340 6.21 6.22 -14.59
N ALA A 341 5.96 6.91 -15.69
CA ALA A 341 5.52 6.23 -16.89
C ALA A 341 6.63 5.31 -17.45
N VAL A 342 6.24 4.08 -17.77
CA VAL A 342 7.05 3.08 -18.47
C VAL A 342 6.24 2.55 -19.66
N SER A 343 6.78 1.60 -20.42
CA SER A 343 6.06 1.07 -21.59
C SER A 343 4.78 0.29 -21.25
N THR A 344 4.66 -0.19 -20.01
CA THR A 344 3.55 -1.06 -19.55
C THR A 344 2.57 -0.36 -18.60
N SER A 345 2.98 0.77 -18.00
CA SER A 345 2.19 1.54 -17.04
C SER A 345 2.37 3.05 -17.28
N ALA A 346 1.33 3.84 -17.00
CA ALA A 346 1.44 5.30 -17.10
C ALA A 346 1.91 5.96 -15.79
N GLY A 347 2.49 5.17 -14.87
CA GLY A 347 2.97 5.63 -13.58
C GLY A 347 1.84 5.96 -12.61
N GLU A 348 0.77 5.16 -12.62
CA GLU A 348 -0.33 5.29 -11.68
C GLU A 348 0.10 4.92 -10.26
N GLY A 349 -0.25 5.73 -9.26
CA GLY A 349 -0.15 5.33 -7.85
C GLY A 349 -1.11 4.17 -7.57
N ILE A 350 -2.40 4.35 -7.88
CA ILE A 350 -3.39 3.27 -7.85
C ILE A 350 -4.15 3.20 -9.17
N LEU A 351 -4.19 2.00 -9.76
CA LEU A 351 -4.95 1.66 -10.95
C LEU A 351 -6.11 0.72 -10.58
N VAL A 352 -7.32 1.03 -11.05
CA VAL A 352 -8.50 0.17 -10.93
C VAL A 352 -9.08 -0.01 -12.34
N HIS A 353 -8.74 -1.10 -13.01
CA HIS A 353 -9.11 -1.32 -14.41
C HIS A 353 -9.63 -2.74 -14.65
N MET A 354 -9.97 -3.12 -15.89
CA MET A 354 -10.67 -4.37 -16.20
C MET A 354 -12.07 -4.46 -15.54
N SER A 355 -12.37 -5.47 -14.71
CA SER A 355 -13.73 -5.79 -14.26
C SER A 355 -13.97 -5.87 -12.72
N PRO A 356 -13.30 -5.06 -11.88
CA PRO A 356 -13.47 -5.11 -10.44
C PRO A 356 -14.80 -4.46 -10.04
N SER A 357 -15.27 -4.75 -8.83
CA SER A 357 -16.44 -4.05 -8.29
C SER A 357 -16.41 -3.88 -6.78
N ASP A 358 -17.10 -2.85 -6.28
CA ASP A 358 -17.10 -2.49 -4.86
C ASP A 358 -15.67 -2.18 -4.36
N VAL A 359 -15.05 -1.16 -4.97
CA VAL A 359 -13.69 -0.71 -4.62
C VAL A 359 -13.78 0.62 -3.89
N THR A 360 -13.17 0.73 -2.71
CA THR A 360 -13.06 1.97 -1.94
C THR A 360 -11.60 2.37 -1.80
N LEU A 361 -11.29 3.59 -2.24
CA LEU A 361 -10.02 4.28 -2.00
C LEU A 361 -10.29 5.40 -1.01
N GLU A 362 -9.87 5.26 0.24
CA GLU A 362 -10.12 6.28 1.26
C GLU A 362 -8.94 6.67 2.12
N ASP A 363 -8.85 7.95 2.49
CA ASP A 363 -7.88 8.42 3.48
C ASP A 363 -6.41 8.12 3.08
N ASN A 364 -6.11 7.95 1.78
CA ASN A 364 -4.75 7.72 1.28
C ASN A 364 -4.05 9.04 0.91
N VAL A 365 -2.72 9.01 0.95
CA VAL A 365 -1.84 10.11 0.55
C VAL A 365 -1.06 9.72 -0.70
N PHE A 366 -1.07 10.57 -1.72
CA PHE A 366 -0.36 10.36 -2.98
C PHE A 366 0.53 11.55 -3.29
N TYR A 367 1.79 11.28 -3.63
CA TYR A 367 2.70 12.31 -4.15
C TYR A 367 3.73 11.73 -5.11
N ALA A 368 4.35 12.59 -5.93
CA ALA A 368 5.37 12.18 -6.89
C ALA A 368 4.94 11.01 -7.80
N ASN A 369 3.67 10.92 -8.21
CA ASN A 369 3.22 9.96 -9.21
C ASN A 369 2.95 10.68 -10.54
N ALA A 370 3.18 10.02 -11.68
CA ALA A 370 2.79 10.55 -12.99
C ALA A 370 1.26 10.65 -13.12
N ARG A 371 0.55 9.66 -12.57
CA ARG A 371 -0.90 9.70 -12.31
C ARG A 371 -1.13 9.26 -10.87
N ALA A 372 -1.88 9.99 -10.04
CA ALA A 372 -2.13 9.52 -8.68
C ALA A 372 -3.15 8.38 -8.66
N ILE A 373 -4.34 8.59 -9.22
CA ILE A 373 -5.40 7.58 -9.27
C ILE A 373 -6.01 7.50 -10.66
N GLN A 374 -6.16 6.28 -11.17
CA GLN A 374 -6.91 6.01 -12.39
C GLN A 374 -7.98 4.93 -12.19
N ILE A 375 -9.20 5.23 -12.60
CA ILE A 375 -10.32 4.28 -12.68
C ILE A 375 -10.68 4.06 -14.13
N GLY A 376 -10.81 2.80 -14.54
CA GLY A 376 -10.94 2.41 -15.94
C GLY A 376 -9.59 2.36 -16.65
N GLY A 377 -9.61 2.31 -17.97
CA GLY A 377 -8.40 2.16 -18.80
C GLY A 377 -8.49 0.93 -19.69
N ASN A 378 -7.49 0.05 -19.61
CA ASN A 378 -7.51 -1.26 -20.24
C ASN A 378 -8.73 -2.05 -19.76
N ARG A 379 -9.37 -2.74 -20.71
CA ARG A 379 -10.66 -3.37 -20.48
C ARG A 379 -10.67 -4.79 -21.00
N GLU A 380 -11.01 -5.70 -20.11
CA GLU A 380 -11.39 -7.06 -20.44
C GLU A 380 -12.66 -7.39 -19.65
N GLY A 381 -13.76 -7.68 -20.36
CA GLY A 381 -15.08 -7.86 -19.75
C GLY A 381 -15.84 -6.56 -19.43
N ALA A 382 -16.60 -6.57 -18.33
CA ALA A 382 -17.33 -5.41 -17.83
C ALA A 382 -16.35 -4.35 -17.30
N PRO A 383 -16.65 -3.04 -17.38
CA PRO A 383 -15.80 -2.01 -16.80
C PRO A 383 -15.84 -2.06 -15.25
N PRO A 384 -14.94 -1.35 -14.54
CA PRO A 384 -15.04 -1.20 -13.09
C PRO A 384 -16.40 -0.64 -12.67
N THR A 385 -16.99 -1.21 -11.61
CA THR A 385 -18.30 -0.77 -11.11
C THR A 385 -18.33 -0.48 -9.61
N ARG A 386 -19.10 0.52 -9.17
CA ARG A 386 -19.27 0.87 -7.74
C ARG A 386 -17.91 1.18 -7.09
N VAL A 387 -17.27 2.23 -7.56
CA VAL A 387 -15.96 2.69 -7.05
C VAL A 387 -16.15 3.99 -6.26
N ILE A 388 -15.57 4.07 -5.07
CA ILE A 388 -15.62 5.26 -4.21
C ILE A 388 -14.19 5.74 -3.97
N LEU A 389 -13.92 7.00 -4.30
CA LEU A 389 -12.71 7.73 -3.98
C LEU A 389 -13.09 8.82 -2.99
N ARG A 390 -12.64 8.71 -1.74
CA ARG A 390 -12.98 9.73 -0.73
C ARG A 390 -11.87 10.07 0.24
N ARG A 391 -11.80 11.33 0.67
CA ARG A 391 -10.83 11.77 1.68
C ARG A 391 -9.37 11.47 1.36
N ASN A 392 -9.04 11.30 0.08
CA ASN A 392 -7.66 11.16 -0.34
C ASN A 392 -7.01 12.54 -0.47
N VAL A 393 -5.73 12.61 -0.12
CA VAL A 393 -4.87 13.76 -0.35
C VAL A 393 -3.93 13.42 -1.49
N ILE A 394 -3.95 14.23 -2.55
CA ILE A 394 -3.09 14.07 -3.72
C ILE A 394 -2.31 15.37 -3.89
N HIS A 395 -0.99 15.33 -3.85
CA HIS A 395 -0.17 16.51 -4.00
C HIS A 395 1.11 16.26 -4.78
N ASP A 396 1.72 17.31 -5.34
CA ASP A 396 3.08 17.26 -5.89
C ASP A 396 3.35 16.09 -6.86
N GLY A 397 2.45 15.88 -7.82
CA GLY A 397 2.59 14.86 -8.86
C GLY A 397 3.71 15.17 -9.86
N LEU A 398 4.31 14.12 -10.41
CA LEU A 398 5.38 14.26 -11.41
C LEU A 398 4.81 14.81 -12.70
N GLY A 399 5.37 15.93 -13.14
CA GLY A 399 4.76 16.79 -14.13
C GLY A 399 5.46 16.82 -15.47
N ALA A 400 5.06 17.78 -16.31
CA ALA A 400 5.72 18.02 -17.60
C ALA A 400 7.22 18.35 -17.43
N ALA A 401 7.63 18.96 -16.32
CA ALA A 401 9.04 19.21 -15.98
C ALA A 401 9.83 17.91 -15.75
N ASP A 402 9.14 16.85 -15.34
CA ASP A 402 9.67 15.51 -15.12
C ASP A 402 9.51 14.60 -16.36
N GLY A 403 8.88 15.10 -17.43
CA GLY A 403 8.51 14.30 -18.61
C GLY A 403 7.22 13.46 -18.43
N GLU A 404 6.42 13.75 -17.41
CA GLU A 404 5.27 12.96 -16.98
C GLU A 404 3.93 13.73 -17.16
N GLU A 405 2.79 13.06 -16.99
CA GLU A 405 1.45 13.67 -17.19
C GLU A 405 1.02 14.62 -16.05
N GLY A 406 1.39 14.31 -14.80
CA GLY A 406 1.05 15.09 -13.62
C GLY A 406 -0.45 15.13 -13.31
N THR A 407 -1.16 14.02 -13.51
CA THR A 407 -2.61 13.96 -13.29
C THR A 407 -2.95 13.48 -11.88
N GLY A 408 -3.94 14.11 -11.25
CA GLY A 408 -4.47 13.71 -9.95
C GLY A 408 -5.39 12.52 -10.08
N ILE A 409 -6.64 12.77 -10.46
CA ILE A 409 -7.68 11.74 -10.60
C ILE A 409 -8.10 11.63 -12.06
N ARG A 410 -8.04 10.43 -12.62
CA ARG A 410 -8.51 10.12 -13.97
C ARG A 410 -9.63 9.09 -13.94
N ILE A 411 -10.77 9.43 -14.53
CA ILE A 411 -11.93 8.55 -14.67
C ILE A 411 -12.18 8.25 -16.15
N ASP A 412 -11.83 7.04 -16.54
CA ASP A 412 -12.11 6.46 -17.85
C ASP A 412 -13.38 5.58 -17.78
N ALA A 413 -13.59 4.68 -18.76
CA ALA A 413 -14.79 3.84 -18.84
C ALA A 413 -15.05 3.04 -17.55
N SER A 414 -16.15 3.35 -16.88
CA SER A 414 -16.53 2.86 -15.54
C SER A 414 -18.03 3.06 -15.28
N VAL A 415 -18.59 2.43 -14.25
CA VAL A 415 -20.01 2.59 -13.86
C VAL A 415 -20.14 2.86 -12.36
N ASP A 416 -20.91 3.88 -11.99
CA ASP A 416 -21.14 4.29 -10.59
C ASP A 416 -19.82 4.56 -9.86
N VAL A 417 -19.16 5.66 -10.23
CA VAL A 417 -17.92 6.12 -9.60
C VAL A 417 -18.20 7.39 -8.83
N LYS A 418 -17.81 7.42 -7.56
CA LYS A 418 -17.98 8.57 -6.67
C LYS A 418 -16.62 9.15 -6.31
N VAL A 419 -16.38 10.42 -6.66
CA VAL A 419 -15.17 11.17 -6.29
C VAL A 419 -15.61 12.26 -5.31
N GLN A 420 -15.45 12.00 -4.01
CA GLN A 420 -16.08 12.81 -2.97
C GLN A 420 -15.11 13.22 -1.88
N HIS A 421 -15.08 14.48 -1.47
CA HIS A 421 -14.23 14.91 -0.34
C HIS A 421 -12.74 14.61 -0.55
N ASN A 422 -12.18 14.74 -1.75
CA ASN A 422 -10.74 14.60 -1.95
C ASN A 422 -10.08 15.99 -1.99
N THR A 423 -8.83 16.07 -1.53
CA THR A 423 -7.99 17.27 -1.69
C THR A 423 -6.90 16.98 -2.71
N VAL A 424 -6.87 17.75 -3.80
CA VAL A 424 -5.83 17.69 -4.82
C VAL A 424 -5.09 19.03 -4.85
N TRP A 425 -3.77 19.00 -4.73
CA TRP A 425 -2.91 20.17 -4.60
C TRP A 425 -1.69 20.11 -5.54
N ASN A 426 -1.28 21.27 -6.05
CA ASN A 426 0.02 21.47 -6.72
C ASN A 426 0.41 20.42 -7.78
N LEU A 427 -0.48 20.18 -8.75
CA LEU A 427 -0.18 19.31 -9.89
C LEU A 427 0.08 20.13 -11.15
N SER A 428 1.19 19.91 -11.85
CA SER A 428 1.40 20.63 -13.12
C SER A 428 0.41 20.23 -14.22
N GLY A 429 -0.17 19.03 -14.13
CA GLY A 429 -1.19 18.52 -15.03
C GLY A 429 -2.62 18.82 -14.56
N ALA A 430 -3.54 17.88 -14.81
CA ALA A 430 -4.94 18.04 -14.45
C ALA A 430 -5.25 17.48 -13.06
N CYS A 431 -5.98 18.23 -12.24
CA CYS A 431 -6.54 17.75 -10.98
C CYS A 431 -7.53 16.60 -11.23
N LEU A 432 -8.43 16.78 -12.22
CA LEU A 432 -9.43 15.80 -12.61
C LEU A 432 -9.49 15.66 -14.14
N ILE A 433 -9.49 14.42 -14.65
CA ILE A 433 -9.80 14.10 -16.04
C ILE A 433 -10.99 13.14 -16.08
N PHE A 434 -11.99 13.43 -16.90
CA PHE A 434 -13.14 12.56 -17.13
C PHE A 434 -13.76 12.76 -18.52
N GLY A 435 -14.57 11.81 -18.96
CA GLY A 435 -15.28 11.90 -20.24
C GLY A 435 -14.38 11.76 -21.48
N ALA A 436 -13.10 11.40 -21.29
CA ALA A 436 -12.12 11.15 -22.35
C ALA A 436 -11.58 9.70 -22.31
N GLY A 437 -12.33 8.79 -21.69
CA GLY A 437 -11.88 7.45 -21.37
C GLY A 437 -11.63 6.53 -22.56
N SER A 438 -10.65 5.64 -22.43
CA SER A 438 -10.47 4.51 -23.34
C SER A 438 -11.65 3.56 -23.22
N ASN A 439 -12.02 2.92 -24.34
CA ASN A 439 -13.02 1.84 -24.37
C ASN A 439 -14.46 2.24 -23.97
N GLY A 440 -14.77 3.54 -23.91
CA GLY A 440 -16.12 4.09 -23.72
C GLY A 440 -16.20 5.21 -22.68
N SER A 441 -17.42 5.75 -22.48
CA SER A 441 -17.71 6.76 -21.46
C SER A 441 -18.05 6.13 -20.11
N SER A 442 -17.74 6.84 -19.03
CA SER A 442 -18.22 6.51 -17.68
C SER A 442 -19.73 6.73 -17.55
N GLN A 443 -20.42 5.91 -16.76
CA GLN A 443 -21.85 6.05 -16.47
C GLN A 443 -22.06 6.28 -14.97
N GLY A 444 -22.83 7.29 -14.58
CA GLY A 444 -23.10 7.56 -13.15
C GLY A 444 -21.87 8.05 -12.37
N LEU A 445 -21.00 8.85 -13.01
CA LEU A 445 -19.91 9.55 -12.32
C LEU A 445 -20.49 10.67 -11.45
N ASP A 446 -20.16 10.71 -10.16
CA ASP A 446 -20.56 11.76 -9.20
C ASP A 446 -19.33 12.36 -8.49
N VAL A 447 -19.02 13.62 -8.79
CA VAL A 447 -17.85 14.36 -8.32
C VAL A 447 -18.28 15.57 -7.48
N ARG A 448 -18.15 15.48 -6.15
CA ARG A 448 -18.66 16.50 -5.23
C ARG A 448 -17.76 16.74 -4.03
N ASN A 449 -17.83 17.94 -3.45
CA ASN A 449 -17.12 18.32 -2.22
C ASN A 449 -15.60 18.13 -2.30
N ASN A 450 -14.99 18.10 -3.48
CA ASN A 450 -13.54 18.02 -3.61
C ASN A 450 -12.93 19.42 -3.58
N ILE A 451 -11.68 19.51 -3.14
CA ILE A 451 -10.83 20.68 -3.38
C ILE A 451 -9.86 20.31 -4.50
N PHE A 452 -9.94 21.03 -5.62
CA PHE A 452 -9.05 20.91 -6.77
C PHE A 452 -8.26 22.22 -6.90
N ALA A 453 -7.06 22.26 -6.32
CA ALA A 453 -6.31 23.48 -6.10
C ALA A 453 -4.85 23.38 -6.61
N GLY A 454 -4.32 24.48 -7.15
CA GLY A 454 -2.92 24.54 -7.60
C GLY A 454 -2.62 23.70 -8.84
N CYS A 455 -3.63 23.21 -9.56
CA CYS A 455 -3.43 22.41 -10.76
C CYS A 455 -3.24 23.26 -12.03
N GLY A 456 -2.46 22.74 -13.00
CA GLY A 456 -2.35 23.33 -14.34
C GLY A 456 -3.71 23.40 -15.05
N ILE A 457 -4.53 22.37 -14.87
CA ILE A 457 -5.94 22.32 -15.27
C ILE A 457 -6.76 21.82 -14.07
N ALA A 458 -7.80 22.54 -13.66
CA ALA A 458 -8.66 22.11 -12.56
C ALA A 458 -9.50 20.87 -12.93
N ALA A 459 -10.17 20.92 -14.08
CA ALA A 459 -10.87 19.77 -14.62
C ALA A 459 -10.81 19.74 -16.14
N ARG A 460 -10.63 18.55 -16.70
CA ARG A 460 -10.73 18.25 -18.13
C ARG A 460 -11.95 17.36 -18.37
N GLY A 461 -12.95 17.90 -19.05
CA GLY A 461 -14.14 17.18 -19.48
C GLY A 461 -14.09 16.90 -20.98
N GLY A 462 -14.02 15.62 -21.35
CA GLY A 462 -14.11 15.17 -22.75
C GLY A 462 -15.56 15.02 -23.24
N SER A 463 -15.72 14.60 -24.49
CA SER A 463 -17.03 14.53 -25.17
C SER A 463 -17.95 13.45 -24.58
N GLY A 464 -17.39 12.45 -23.91
CA GLY A 464 -18.10 11.40 -23.19
C GLY A 464 -18.58 11.79 -21.79
N ARG A 465 -18.52 13.08 -21.41
CA ARG A 465 -18.91 13.57 -20.07
C ARG A 465 -20.42 13.52 -19.77
N SER A 466 -21.25 13.32 -20.79
CA SER A 466 -22.72 13.40 -20.64
C SER A 466 -23.22 12.45 -19.55
N GLY A 467 -24.07 12.95 -18.66
CA GLY A 467 -24.61 12.19 -17.53
C GLY A 467 -23.70 12.17 -16.28
N ALA A 468 -22.50 12.74 -16.33
CA ALA A 468 -21.70 12.99 -15.14
C ALA A 468 -22.36 14.09 -14.29
N VAL A 469 -22.21 13.96 -12.97
CA VAL A 469 -22.53 14.98 -11.99
C VAL A 469 -21.21 15.51 -11.46
N VAL A 470 -20.95 16.80 -11.66
CA VAL A 470 -19.80 17.49 -11.08
C VAL A 470 -20.34 18.75 -10.44
N ASP A 471 -20.29 18.87 -9.12
CA ASP A 471 -20.89 20.02 -8.42
C ASP A 471 -20.40 20.21 -6.98
N GLY A 472 -20.48 21.44 -6.45
CA GLY A 472 -20.09 21.74 -5.08
C GLY A 472 -18.61 21.43 -4.79
N ASN A 473 -17.73 21.61 -5.79
CA ASN A 473 -16.28 21.51 -5.63
C ASN A 473 -15.67 22.90 -5.40
N LEU A 474 -14.50 22.96 -4.78
CA LEU A 474 -13.71 24.16 -4.66
C LEU A 474 -12.53 24.12 -5.62
N TYR A 475 -12.38 25.18 -6.40
CA TYR A 475 -11.30 25.34 -7.36
C TYR A 475 -10.40 26.50 -6.97
N TYR A 476 -9.09 26.33 -7.14
CA TYR A 476 -8.14 27.42 -6.89
C TYR A 476 -6.87 27.28 -7.74
N ARG A 477 -6.30 28.41 -8.13
CA ARG A 477 -4.98 28.48 -8.75
C ARG A 477 -4.25 29.72 -8.23
N SER A 478 -3.01 29.56 -7.78
CA SER A 478 -2.19 30.70 -7.37
C SER A 478 -1.79 31.51 -8.60
N GLY A 479 -1.92 32.84 -8.52
CA GLY A 479 -1.39 33.75 -9.54
C GLY A 479 -2.22 33.89 -10.82
N GLY A 480 -3.46 33.38 -10.85
CA GLY A 480 -4.33 33.58 -12.00
C GLY A 480 -5.70 32.92 -11.88
N ALA A 481 -6.51 33.06 -12.93
CA ALA A 481 -7.78 32.37 -13.05
C ALA A 481 -7.57 30.85 -13.13
N VAL A 482 -8.53 30.11 -12.59
CA VAL A 482 -8.57 28.66 -12.73
C VAL A 482 -8.80 28.31 -14.20
N ALA A 483 -8.04 27.34 -14.72
CA ALA A 483 -8.18 26.86 -16.08
C ALA A 483 -8.97 25.55 -16.11
N PHE A 484 -10.01 25.49 -16.94
CA PHE A 484 -10.74 24.27 -17.27
C PHE A 484 -10.44 23.89 -18.72
N ASN A 485 -10.62 22.61 -19.05
CA ASN A 485 -10.54 22.15 -20.43
C ASN A 485 -11.81 21.41 -20.82
N LEU A 486 -12.50 21.90 -21.84
CA LEU A 486 -13.72 21.32 -22.38
C LEU A 486 -13.48 20.92 -23.83
N ASP A 487 -13.54 19.62 -24.11
CA ASP A 487 -13.32 19.08 -25.47
C ASP A 487 -12.03 19.59 -26.16
N GLY A 488 -10.96 19.78 -25.37
CA GLY A 488 -9.67 20.27 -25.85
C GLY A 488 -9.51 21.79 -25.79
N ALA A 489 -10.58 22.56 -25.61
CA ALA A 489 -10.53 24.02 -25.49
C ALA A 489 -10.35 24.48 -24.04
N ALA A 490 -9.52 25.50 -23.81
CA ALA A 490 -9.40 26.14 -22.50
C ALA A 490 -10.59 27.07 -22.26
N VAL A 491 -11.24 26.94 -21.09
CA VAL A 491 -12.43 27.71 -20.72
C VAL A 491 -12.36 28.20 -19.27
N SER A 492 -13.10 29.28 -18.97
CA SER A 492 -13.30 29.77 -17.60
C SER A 492 -14.31 28.90 -16.85
N LEU A 493 -14.46 29.04 -15.52
CA LEU A 493 -15.56 28.36 -14.82
C LEU A 493 -16.95 28.84 -15.28
N ALA A 494 -17.08 30.10 -15.70
CA ALA A 494 -18.35 30.62 -16.21
C ALA A 494 -18.76 29.91 -17.51
N ASP A 495 -17.80 29.73 -18.42
CA ASP A 495 -18.01 29.05 -19.70
C ASP A 495 -18.14 27.54 -19.50
N TRP A 496 -17.35 26.95 -18.60
CA TRP A 496 -17.51 25.55 -18.17
C TRP A 496 -18.95 25.27 -17.71
N ARG A 497 -19.54 26.16 -16.90
CA ARG A 497 -20.93 26.03 -16.43
C ARG A 497 -21.94 26.15 -17.56
N SER A 498 -21.78 27.15 -18.42
CA SER A 498 -22.76 27.44 -19.46
C SER A 498 -22.71 26.40 -20.59
N GLU A 499 -21.52 25.91 -20.94
CA GLU A 499 -21.28 24.98 -22.04
C GLU A 499 -21.36 23.51 -21.63
N ALA A 500 -20.80 23.14 -20.46
CA ALA A 500 -20.84 21.75 -19.98
C ALA A 500 -22.08 21.44 -19.12
N GLY A 501 -22.72 22.46 -18.53
CA GLY A 501 -23.88 22.28 -17.64
C GLY A 501 -23.51 21.76 -16.24
N LEU A 502 -22.23 21.83 -15.87
CA LEU A 502 -21.65 21.29 -14.63
C LEU A 502 -21.29 22.40 -13.62
N ASP A 503 -20.95 22.02 -12.39
CA ASP A 503 -20.36 22.88 -11.36
C ASP A 503 -21.19 24.12 -10.96
N LYS A 504 -22.52 24.00 -10.95
CA LYS A 504 -23.45 25.10 -10.64
C LYS A 504 -23.21 25.75 -9.28
N ARG A 505 -22.85 24.97 -8.26
CA ARG A 505 -22.59 25.40 -6.87
C ARG A 505 -21.11 25.50 -6.52
N SER A 506 -20.22 25.09 -7.41
CA SER A 506 -18.77 25.11 -7.16
C SER A 506 -18.25 26.54 -7.02
N GLN A 507 -17.03 26.72 -6.50
CA GLN A 507 -16.48 28.06 -6.25
C GLN A 507 -15.04 28.17 -6.71
N GLU A 508 -14.63 29.37 -7.11
CA GLU A 508 -13.22 29.73 -7.28
C GLU A 508 -12.77 30.58 -6.09
N ARG A 509 -12.18 29.95 -5.07
CA ARG A 509 -11.62 30.63 -3.89
C ARG A 509 -10.44 29.87 -3.33
N ALA A 510 -9.49 30.57 -2.72
CA ALA A 510 -8.37 29.94 -2.04
C ALA A 510 -8.87 29.04 -0.91
N PRO A 511 -8.40 27.77 -0.82
CA PRO A 511 -8.85 26.84 0.21
C PRO A 511 -8.38 27.22 1.61
N ALA A 512 -7.35 28.07 1.73
CA ALA A 512 -6.77 28.48 3.02
C ALA A 512 -6.42 27.26 3.90
N PHE A 513 -5.53 26.40 3.39
CA PHE A 513 -4.92 25.33 4.17
C PHE A 513 -4.05 25.90 5.30
N VAL A 514 -3.82 25.09 6.35
CA VAL A 514 -3.03 25.47 7.52
C VAL A 514 -1.57 25.72 7.14
N ASP A 515 -0.90 24.73 6.54
CA ASP A 515 0.49 24.86 6.10
C ASP A 515 0.83 23.88 4.97
N THR A 516 0.71 24.34 3.72
CA THR A 516 1.08 23.52 2.55
C THR A 516 2.58 23.25 2.45
N GLY A 517 3.44 24.00 3.15
CA GLY A 517 4.88 23.75 3.16
C GLY A 517 5.29 22.60 4.08
N ALA A 518 4.38 22.18 4.96
CA ALA A 518 4.52 21.05 5.87
C ALA A 518 3.56 19.89 5.52
N ASP A 519 2.99 19.89 4.30
CA ASP A 519 1.96 18.93 3.85
C ASP A 519 0.70 18.89 4.75
N ASP A 520 0.40 19.97 5.48
CA ASP A 520 -0.81 20.09 6.30
C ASP A 520 -1.93 20.76 5.49
N TYR A 521 -2.70 19.90 4.84
CA TYR A 521 -3.86 20.27 4.02
C TYR A 521 -5.17 20.38 4.82
N GLN A 522 -5.11 20.42 6.16
CA GLN A 522 -6.28 20.78 6.96
C GLN A 522 -6.71 22.23 6.68
N LEU A 523 -8.01 22.51 6.86
CA LEU A 523 -8.58 23.82 6.61
C LEU A 523 -8.35 24.76 7.80
N ALA A 524 -7.80 25.95 7.55
CA ALA A 524 -7.76 27.01 8.56
C ALA A 524 -9.18 27.50 8.91
N ALA A 525 -9.35 28.13 10.08
CA ALA A 525 -10.66 28.53 10.60
C ALA A 525 -11.47 29.45 9.66
N GLN A 526 -10.79 30.28 8.87
CA GLN A 526 -11.36 31.22 7.90
C GLN A 526 -11.56 30.62 6.50
N SER A 527 -11.30 29.32 6.32
CA SER A 527 -11.38 28.68 5.02
C SER A 527 -12.80 28.75 4.44
N PRO A 528 -12.95 29.09 3.14
CA PRO A 528 -14.24 29.03 2.47
C PRO A 528 -14.70 27.59 2.19
N ALA A 529 -13.84 26.58 2.38
CA ALA A 529 -14.19 25.17 2.25
C ALA A 529 -14.83 24.60 3.53
N ARG A 530 -14.69 25.29 4.67
CA ARG A 530 -15.31 24.86 5.92
C ARG A 530 -16.82 25.00 5.88
N GLU A 531 -17.53 23.96 6.29
CA GLU A 531 -18.99 23.88 6.34
C GLU A 531 -19.68 24.31 5.03
N ALA A 532 -19.02 24.04 3.89
CA ALA A 532 -19.45 24.46 2.56
C ALA A 532 -19.84 23.28 1.64
N GLY A 533 -19.61 22.05 2.10
CA GLY A 533 -19.88 20.82 1.41
C GLY A 533 -21.37 20.47 1.40
N LEU A 534 -21.73 19.64 0.43
CA LEU A 534 -23.05 19.05 0.29
C LEU A 534 -23.18 17.85 1.23
N SER A 535 -24.33 17.67 1.87
CA SER A 535 -24.58 16.45 2.65
C SER A 535 -24.71 15.23 1.71
N LEU A 536 -23.73 14.33 1.76
CA LEU A 536 -23.65 13.10 0.96
C LEU A 536 -23.79 11.83 1.79
N GLY A 537 -24.27 11.95 3.04
CA GLY A 537 -24.49 10.84 3.96
C GLY A 537 -23.25 10.44 4.80
N LEU A 538 -22.14 11.16 4.69
CA LEU A 538 -21.02 11.05 5.64
C LEU A 538 -21.30 11.84 6.93
N PRO A 539 -20.82 11.37 8.10
CA PRO A 539 -20.81 12.18 9.30
C PRO A 539 -19.98 13.46 9.11
N PHE A 540 -20.42 14.56 9.72
CA PHE A 540 -19.76 15.85 9.68
C PHE A 540 -20.03 16.63 10.97
N CYS A 541 -19.28 17.69 11.19
CA CYS A 541 -19.41 18.57 12.35
C CYS A 541 -19.81 19.98 11.89
N GLY A 542 -20.39 20.78 12.79
CA GLY A 542 -20.90 22.10 12.42
C GLY A 542 -22.20 22.05 11.61
N SER A 543 -22.40 23.01 10.70
CA SER A 543 -23.67 23.20 9.98
C SER A 543 -23.78 22.44 8.65
N ALA A 544 -22.66 22.03 8.06
CA ALA A 544 -22.56 21.22 6.85
C ALA A 544 -21.17 20.56 6.78
N PRO A 545 -20.94 19.55 5.94
CA PRO A 545 -19.61 18.98 5.72
C PRO A 545 -18.60 20.00 5.21
N ASP A 546 -17.32 19.77 5.48
CA ASP A 546 -16.24 20.47 4.79
C ASP A 546 -16.08 19.95 3.35
N GLN A 547 -15.58 20.81 2.46
CA GLN A 547 -15.02 20.37 1.19
C GLN A 547 -13.58 19.89 1.41
N GLY A 548 -13.14 18.90 0.64
CA GLY A 548 -11.80 18.33 0.74
C GLY A 548 -11.71 17.14 1.70
N ALA A 549 -10.49 16.71 1.96
CA ALA A 549 -10.21 15.43 2.64
C ALA A 549 -10.45 15.41 4.14
N PHE A 550 -10.41 16.57 4.79
CA PHE A 550 -10.48 16.69 6.23
C PHE A 550 -11.75 17.39 6.66
N GLU A 551 -12.43 16.80 7.63
CA GLU A 551 -13.57 17.41 8.31
C GLU A 551 -13.08 18.17 9.54
N SER A 552 -13.43 19.45 9.65
CA SER A 552 -13.03 20.30 10.77
C SER A 552 -14.03 20.27 11.91
N GLY A 553 -13.57 20.62 13.12
CA GLY A 553 -14.47 20.87 14.25
C GLY A 553 -15.11 19.62 14.87
N CYS A 554 -14.66 18.43 14.48
CA CYS A 554 -15.00 17.20 15.16
C CYS A 554 -14.14 16.98 16.42
N PRO A 555 -14.73 16.40 17.50
CA PRO A 555 -14.06 16.17 18.78
C PRO A 555 -13.00 15.05 18.75
#